data_AF-A0A067MAA2-F1
#
_entry.id   AF-A0A067MAA2-F1
#
_cell.length_a   1.000
_cell.length_b   1.000
_cell.length_c   1.000
_cell.angle_alpha   90.00
_cell.angle_beta   90.00
_cell.angle_gamma   90.00
#
_symmetry.space_group_name_H-M   'P 1'
#
loop_
_entity.id
_entity.type
_entity.pdbx_description
1 polymer ?
#
loop_
_entity_poly.entity_id
_entity_poly.type
_entity_poly.pdbx_seq_one_letter_code
_entity_poly.pdbx_strand_id
1 'polypeptide(L)'
;MPAPTMLSLNNSTVFLQAGDFPVDGGHWCFVGEITSAEFLLRPRLTVSDVNSDQTGIVIAWYLDNDLQREAQKLFKQCQVGHTIFILDAVPHGFLDGTSGYRLETIAEAKIVPASYSKLLKLEKHLRSPSTTCDNNCAGDAAKPLKKCSACKVATYDSEACQEEHWKRHKVDCKAYQGLREILEMEDEFENANEAIAFKPRNTPKVPSKPTVLILTLGGEEDMFDRIEKQLKAELKKRAIALTARSVHEALQYLDSPFPISAIICTDQGITERKHKRVLARLVSFVKESGGTVILAAQFSTFVEPLKMERTFKDAWGLPWKKGSYHRTTHFLKPTRSEKLRNRPELEQSYSMKALHLKGMRPEDMVYGPTEQSITQSLVFAPEQITDFQEAPVVFAKVGKGYLGYNGDVNAEEGSTKVILAMMGLA
;
A
#
# COMPACT_ATOMS: atom_id res chain seq x y z
N MET A 1 12.84 18.47 -22.72
CA MET A 1 13.28 17.80 -21.49
C MET A 1 14.52 17.02 -21.83
N PRO A 2 15.59 17.04 -21.02
CA PRO A 2 16.70 16.12 -21.21
C PRO A 2 16.15 14.68 -21.22
N ALA A 3 16.72 13.81 -22.05
CA ALA A 3 16.38 12.40 -22.00
C ALA A 3 16.62 11.89 -20.57
N PRO A 4 15.74 11.05 -20.01
CA PRO A 4 16.03 10.43 -18.72
C PRO A 4 17.39 9.72 -18.84
N THR A 5 18.26 9.98 -17.87
CA THR A 5 19.47 9.20 -17.69
C THR A 5 19.04 7.73 -17.54
N MET A 6 19.66 6.85 -18.31
CA MET A 6 19.38 5.41 -18.26
C MET A 6 20.68 4.65 -18.07
N LEU A 7 20.68 3.74 -17.10
CA LEU A 7 21.75 2.76 -16.88
C LEU A 7 22.04 2.00 -18.17
N SER A 8 23.29 1.58 -18.34
CA SER A 8 23.67 0.62 -19.37
C SER A 8 23.86 -0.76 -18.76
N LEU A 9 23.46 -1.82 -19.46
CA LEU A 9 23.73 -3.20 -18.99
C LEU A 9 25.23 -3.47 -18.82
N ASN A 10 26.08 -2.74 -19.54
CA ASN A 10 27.53 -2.81 -19.40
C ASN A 10 28.08 -1.89 -18.29
N ASN A 11 27.22 -1.25 -17.50
CA ASN A 11 27.67 -0.43 -16.37
C ASN A 11 28.19 -1.33 -15.25
N SER A 12 29.51 -1.51 -15.23
CA SER A 12 30.23 -2.34 -14.27
C SER A 12 30.27 -1.77 -12.85
N THR A 13 29.68 -0.59 -12.58
CA THR A 13 29.53 -0.09 -11.21
C THR A 13 28.20 -0.51 -10.59
N VAL A 14 27.25 -1.01 -11.40
CA VAL A 14 25.91 -1.42 -10.97
C VAL A 14 25.69 -2.90 -11.19
N PHE A 15 26.02 -3.39 -12.40
CA PHE A 15 25.86 -4.80 -12.76
C PHE A 15 27.16 -5.54 -12.50
N LEU A 16 27.19 -6.29 -11.39
CA LEU A 16 28.39 -6.97 -10.91
C LEU A 16 28.28 -8.48 -11.16
N GLN A 17 29.44 -9.15 -11.20
CA GLN A 17 29.51 -10.61 -11.21
C GLN A 17 29.11 -11.17 -9.83
N ALA A 18 28.79 -12.46 -9.78
CA ALA A 18 28.38 -13.09 -8.54
C ALA A 18 29.48 -13.05 -7.46
N GLY A 19 29.08 -12.66 -6.25
CA GLY A 19 29.99 -12.55 -5.10
C GLY A 19 30.70 -11.21 -4.97
N ASP A 20 30.63 -10.34 -5.99
CA ASP A 20 31.11 -8.96 -5.91
C ASP A 20 30.00 -8.03 -5.38
N PHE A 21 30.41 -6.95 -4.70
CA PHE A 21 29.52 -5.89 -4.22
C PHE A 21 30.29 -4.58 -4.05
N PRO A 22 29.62 -3.41 -4.08
CA PRO A 22 30.28 -2.11 -3.94
C PRO A 22 30.99 -1.97 -2.58
N VAL A 23 32.28 -1.59 -2.61
CA VAL A 23 33.13 -1.47 -1.39
C VAL A 23 32.68 -0.32 -0.49
N ASP A 24 32.19 0.78 -1.08
CA ASP A 24 31.77 1.99 -0.37
C ASP A 24 30.28 1.95 0.07
N GLY A 25 29.62 0.79 -0.09
CA GLY A 25 28.17 0.66 0.04
C GLY A 25 27.42 1.18 -1.19
N GLY A 26 26.09 0.99 -1.19
CA GLY A 26 25.21 1.36 -2.31
C GLY A 26 24.53 0.16 -2.96
N HIS A 27 23.59 0.45 -3.85
CA HIS A 27 22.81 -0.58 -4.51
C HIS A 27 23.56 -1.20 -5.68
N TRP A 28 23.31 -2.47 -5.91
CA TRP A 28 23.87 -3.20 -7.05
C TRP A 28 22.91 -4.27 -7.55
N CYS A 29 23.22 -4.83 -8.72
CA CYS A 29 22.36 -5.82 -9.34
C CYS A 29 23.16 -7.00 -9.89
N PHE A 30 22.83 -8.19 -9.41
CA PHE A 30 23.27 -9.44 -10.03
C PHE A 30 22.41 -9.74 -11.25
N VAL A 31 23.04 -10.24 -12.33
CA VAL A 31 22.34 -10.63 -13.56
C VAL A 31 22.70 -12.08 -13.91
N GLY A 32 21.70 -12.92 -14.07
CA GLY A 32 21.88 -14.32 -14.43
C GLY A 32 20.97 -14.76 -15.57
N GLU A 33 21.44 -15.69 -16.39
CA GLU A 33 20.61 -16.36 -17.38
C GLU A 33 20.12 -17.71 -16.84
N ILE A 34 18.81 -17.95 -16.89
CA ILE A 34 18.17 -19.16 -16.33
C ILE A 34 18.55 -20.37 -17.17
N THR A 35 19.18 -21.35 -16.53
CA THR A 35 19.56 -22.64 -17.13
C THR A 35 18.65 -23.78 -16.67
N SER A 36 18.05 -23.67 -15.48
CA SER A 36 17.04 -24.61 -14.98
C SER A 36 16.02 -23.91 -14.07
N ALA A 37 14.78 -24.42 -14.02
CA ALA A 37 13.71 -23.90 -13.18
C ALA A 37 12.84 -25.04 -12.63
N GLU A 38 12.69 -25.09 -11.31
CA GLU A 38 11.96 -26.13 -10.58
C GLU A 38 11.00 -25.51 -9.54
N PHE A 39 9.88 -26.19 -9.29
CA PHE A 39 8.90 -25.80 -8.27
C PHE A 39 8.45 -27.05 -7.51
N LEU A 40 9.22 -27.44 -6.50
CA LEU A 40 8.85 -28.56 -5.61
C LEU A 40 8.06 -28.03 -4.41
N LEU A 41 8.73 -27.26 -3.54
CA LEU A 41 8.12 -26.56 -2.40
C LEU A 41 8.03 -25.04 -2.64
N ARG A 42 8.94 -24.52 -3.45
CA ARG A 42 9.15 -23.10 -3.73
C ARG A 42 9.78 -22.94 -5.11
N PRO A 43 9.67 -21.75 -5.75
CA PRO A 43 10.45 -21.47 -6.94
C PRO A 43 11.95 -21.59 -6.64
N ARG A 44 12.64 -22.41 -7.43
CA ARG A 44 14.08 -22.59 -7.39
C ARG A 44 14.63 -22.58 -8.80
N LEU A 45 15.64 -21.76 -9.05
CA LEU A 45 16.31 -21.64 -10.35
C LEU A 45 17.76 -22.01 -10.20
N THR A 46 18.34 -22.48 -11.30
CA THR A 46 19.77 -22.48 -11.52
C THR A 46 20.07 -21.51 -12.65
N VAL A 47 21.11 -20.69 -12.47
CA VAL A 47 21.50 -19.67 -13.45
C VAL A 47 23.01 -19.73 -13.74
N SER A 48 23.38 -19.17 -14.89
CA SER A 48 24.75 -18.78 -15.19
C SER A 48 24.89 -17.28 -15.00
N ASP A 49 25.99 -16.84 -14.40
CA ASP A 49 26.35 -15.43 -14.35
C ASP A 49 26.62 -14.93 -15.77
N VAL A 50 26.15 -13.72 -16.09
CA VAL A 50 26.36 -13.12 -17.41
C VAL A 50 27.66 -12.32 -17.48
N ASN A 51 28.24 -11.99 -16.33
CA ASN A 51 29.44 -11.18 -16.18
C ASN A 51 30.69 -12.03 -15.86
N SER A 52 30.55 -13.37 -15.74
CA SER A 52 31.65 -14.30 -15.50
C SER A 52 31.35 -15.68 -16.12
N ASP A 53 32.30 -16.62 -16.04
CA ASP A 53 32.11 -18.01 -16.47
C ASP A 53 31.40 -18.88 -15.40
N GLN A 54 30.94 -18.28 -14.30
CA GLN A 54 30.32 -19.02 -13.20
C GLN A 54 28.95 -19.56 -13.59
N THR A 55 28.73 -20.85 -13.32
CA THR A 55 27.46 -21.54 -13.56
C THR A 55 26.98 -22.28 -12.32
N GLY A 56 25.74 -22.75 -12.31
CA GLY A 56 25.21 -23.54 -11.20
C GLY A 56 24.77 -22.68 -10.00
N ILE A 57 24.67 -21.37 -10.16
CA ILE A 57 24.25 -20.45 -9.10
C ILE A 57 22.78 -20.67 -8.82
N VAL A 58 22.43 -20.94 -7.57
CA VAL A 58 21.06 -21.24 -7.17
C VAL A 58 20.32 -19.99 -6.73
N ILE A 59 19.09 -19.79 -7.22
CA ILE A 59 18.19 -18.74 -6.73
C ILE A 59 16.95 -19.41 -6.15
N ALA A 60 16.63 -19.14 -4.89
CA ALA A 60 15.47 -19.74 -4.24
C ALA A 60 14.66 -18.71 -3.46
N TRP A 61 13.34 -18.72 -3.67
CA TRP A 61 12.42 -17.83 -2.97
C TRP A 61 11.89 -18.47 -1.68
N TYR A 62 12.08 -17.81 -0.55
CA TYR A 62 11.63 -18.19 0.79
C TYR A 62 10.41 -17.35 1.19
N LEU A 63 9.39 -17.36 0.34
CA LEU A 63 8.16 -16.60 0.60
C LEU A 63 7.34 -17.25 1.73
N ASP A 64 6.59 -16.42 2.46
CA ASP A 64 5.59 -16.90 3.41
C ASP A 64 4.54 -17.81 2.74
N ASN A 65 4.03 -18.78 3.48
CA ASN A 65 3.13 -19.82 2.96
C ASN A 65 1.82 -19.25 2.35
N ASP A 66 1.37 -18.08 2.78
CA ASP A 66 0.18 -17.40 2.26
C ASP A 66 0.41 -16.76 0.87
N LEU A 67 1.67 -16.61 0.44
CA LEU A 67 2.07 -16.10 -0.87
C LEU A 67 2.22 -17.18 -1.96
N GLN A 68 1.66 -18.37 -1.73
CA GLN A 68 1.81 -19.49 -2.66
C GLN A 68 1.23 -19.22 -4.05
N ARG A 69 0.19 -18.38 -4.16
CA ARG A 69 -0.38 -17.98 -5.46
C ARG A 69 0.57 -17.06 -6.24
N GLU A 70 1.23 -16.15 -5.55
CA GLU A 70 2.22 -15.22 -6.07
C GLU A 70 3.46 -15.99 -6.53
N ALA A 71 3.91 -16.95 -5.72
CA ALA A 71 5.00 -17.87 -6.07
C ALA A 71 4.72 -18.62 -7.38
N GLN A 72 3.50 -19.14 -7.55
CA GLN A 72 3.11 -19.82 -8.80
C GLN A 72 3.06 -18.87 -10.00
N LYS A 73 2.59 -17.63 -9.82
CA LYS A 73 2.56 -16.62 -10.90
C LYS A 73 3.97 -16.17 -11.30
N LEU A 74 4.86 -16.03 -10.34
CA LEU A 74 6.27 -15.75 -10.56
C LEU A 74 6.91 -16.90 -11.36
N PHE A 75 6.73 -18.14 -10.89
CA PHE A 75 7.34 -19.31 -11.52
C PHE A 75 6.95 -19.49 -12.99
N LYS A 76 5.73 -19.12 -13.40
CA LYS A 76 5.31 -19.12 -14.81
C LYS A 76 6.18 -18.23 -15.72
N GLN A 77 6.88 -17.26 -15.15
CA GLN A 77 7.79 -16.36 -15.87
C GLN A 77 9.22 -16.91 -15.92
N CYS A 78 9.58 -17.84 -15.04
CA CYS A 78 10.90 -18.45 -14.95
C CYS A 78 11.04 -19.55 -16.01
N GLN A 79 11.64 -19.21 -17.16
CA GLN A 79 11.87 -20.15 -18.26
C GLN A 79 13.35 -20.15 -18.63
N VAL A 80 13.85 -21.29 -19.08
CA VAL A 80 15.22 -21.42 -19.56
C VAL A 80 15.47 -20.42 -20.69
N GLY A 81 16.62 -19.74 -20.65
CA GLY A 81 16.99 -18.66 -21.57
C GLY A 81 16.35 -17.31 -21.27
N HIS A 82 15.58 -17.17 -20.19
CA HIS A 82 15.22 -15.85 -19.65
C HIS A 82 16.35 -15.30 -18.78
N THR A 83 16.40 -13.98 -18.65
CA THR A 83 17.36 -13.30 -17.78
C THR A 83 16.67 -12.90 -16.47
N ILE A 84 17.33 -13.16 -15.34
CA ILE A 84 16.95 -12.67 -14.02
C ILE A 84 17.90 -11.55 -13.58
N PHE A 85 17.33 -10.50 -13.02
CA PHE A 85 18.02 -9.42 -12.34
C PHE A 85 17.66 -9.49 -10.85
N ILE A 86 18.64 -9.40 -9.96
CA ILE A 86 18.44 -9.44 -8.51
C ILE A 86 19.08 -8.21 -7.89
N LEU A 87 18.32 -7.46 -7.11
CA LEU A 87 18.81 -6.28 -6.39
C LEU A 87 19.50 -6.70 -5.10
N ASP A 88 20.63 -6.06 -4.79
CA ASP A 88 21.39 -6.23 -3.55
C ASP A 88 21.57 -7.70 -3.14
N ALA A 89 21.99 -8.52 -4.11
CA ALA A 89 21.93 -9.97 -4.00
C ALA A 89 22.92 -10.53 -2.97
N VAL A 90 22.44 -10.89 -1.78
CA VAL A 90 23.32 -11.41 -0.71
C VAL A 90 23.62 -12.90 -0.89
N PRO A 91 24.91 -13.32 -0.95
CA PRO A 91 25.27 -14.73 -1.06
C PRO A 91 24.70 -15.59 0.08
N HIS A 92 24.26 -16.80 -0.26
CA HIS A 92 23.64 -17.75 0.64
C HIS A 92 24.07 -19.18 0.33
N GLY A 93 24.48 -19.92 1.36
CA GLY A 93 24.70 -21.36 1.31
C GLY A 93 23.43 -22.12 1.71
N PHE A 94 23.03 -23.11 0.91
CA PHE A 94 21.86 -23.93 1.17
C PHE A 94 22.22 -25.24 1.88
N LEU A 95 21.25 -25.84 2.59
CA LEU A 95 21.46 -27.09 3.35
C LEU A 95 21.82 -28.29 2.47
N ASP A 96 21.51 -28.26 1.17
CA ASP A 96 21.86 -29.28 0.18
C ASP A 96 23.31 -29.13 -0.35
N GLY A 97 24.08 -28.17 0.18
CA GLY A 97 25.46 -27.89 -0.23
C GLY A 97 25.57 -26.97 -1.45
N THR A 98 24.46 -26.58 -2.07
CA THR A 98 24.47 -25.60 -3.16
C THR A 98 24.65 -24.18 -2.62
N SER A 99 25.04 -23.23 -3.49
CA SER A 99 25.24 -21.82 -3.13
C SER A 99 24.62 -20.89 -4.17
N GLY A 100 24.20 -19.71 -3.73
CA GLY A 100 23.68 -18.66 -4.61
C GLY A 100 22.93 -17.60 -3.81
N TYR A 101 21.69 -17.27 -4.17
CA TYR A 101 20.92 -16.18 -3.57
C TYR A 101 19.58 -16.66 -3.00
N ARG A 102 19.30 -16.23 -1.77
CA ARG A 102 18.02 -16.46 -1.09
C ARG A 102 17.20 -15.17 -1.14
N LEU A 103 15.98 -15.26 -1.66
CA LEU A 103 15.08 -14.12 -1.83
C LEU A 103 13.88 -14.27 -0.90
N GLU A 104 13.58 -13.24 -0.11
CA GLU A 104 12.48 -13.28 0.87
C GLU A 104 11.18 -12.69 0.30
N THR A 105 11.30 -11.92 -0.79
CA THR A 105 10.19 -11.26 -1.46
C THR A 105 10.22 -11.46 -2.97
N ILE A 106 9.08 -11.23 -3.63
CA ILE A 106 8.99 -11.27 -5.09
C ILE A 106 9.57 -10.02 -5.76
N ALA A 107 9.81 -8.94 -5.01
CA ALA A 107 10.22 -7.64 -5.54
C ALA A 107 11.74 -7.49 -5.64
N GLU A 108 12.51 -8.36 -4.98
CA GLU A 108 13.97 -8.41 -5.06
C GLU A 108 14.49 -8.85 -6.44
N ALA A 109 13.65 -9.49 -7.26
CA ALA A 109 14.06 -10.01 -8.55
C ALA A 109 13.10 -9.71 -9.70
N LYS A 110 13.66 -9.52 -10.89
CA LYS A 110 12.95 -9.31 -12.14
C LYS A 110 13.33 -10.35 -13.16
N ILE A 111 12.32 -11.02 -13.74
CA ILE A 111 12.53 -11.92 -14.89
C ILE A 111 12.18 -11.17 -16.18
N VAL A 112 13.11 -11.13 -17.12
CA VAL A 112 12.92 -10.57 -18.45
C VAL A 112 12.92 -11.72 -19.48
N PRO A 113 11.90 -11.82 -20.35
CA PRO A 113 11.72 -12.98 -21.23
C PRO A 113 12.60 -12.93 -22.50
N ALA A 114 13.92 -12.88 -22.28
CA ALA A 114 14.95 -12.92 -23.31
C ALA A 114 16.30 -13.30 -22.68
N SER A 115 17.20 -13.86 -23.48
CA SER A 115 18.59 -14.12 -23.08
C SER A 115 19.34 -12.82 -22.88
N TYR A 116 20.42 -12.84 -22.09
CA TYR A 116 21.18 -11.61 -21.82
C TYR A 116 21.80 -11.04 -23.10
N SER A 117 22.34 -11.92 -23.95
CA SER A 117 22.86 -11.58 -25.28
C SER A 117 21.83 -10.90 -26.19
N LYS A 118 20.54 -11.22 -26.03
CA LYS A 118 19.46 -10.56 -26.74
C LYS A 118 19.13 -9.21 -26.09
N LEU A 119 19.13 -9.10 -24.76
CA LEU A 119 18.92 -7.84 -24.05
C LEU A 119 19.97 -6.78 -24.44
N LEU A 120 21.24 -7.16 -24.61
CA LEU A 120 22.30 -6.25 -25.12
C LEU A 120 21.99 -5.70 -26.52
N LYS A 121 21.32 -6.47 -27.38
CA LYS A 121 20.88 -6.00 -28.70
C LYS A 121 19.68 -5.05 -28.57
N LEU A 122 18.73 -5.39 -27.70
CA LEU A 122 17.53 -4.59 -27.46
C LEU A 122 17.86 -3.25 -26.78
N GLU A 123 18.86 -3.18 -25.89
CA GLU A 123 19.32 -1.92 -25.29
C GLU A 123 19.73 -0.91 -26.36
N LYS A 124 20.45 -1.35 -27.40
CA LYS A 124 20.86 -0.48 -28.52
C LYS A 124 19.65 0.13 -29.21
N HIS A 125 18.60 -0.66 -29.44
CA HIS A 125 17.35 -0.19 -30.06
C HIS A 125 16.54 0.73 -29.13
N LEU A 126 16.61 0.52 -27.81
CA LEU A 126 15.99 1.44 -26.84
C LEU A 126 16.63 2.83 -26.89
N ARG A 127 17.97 2.88 -26.95
CA ARG A 127 18.74 4.13 -27.03
C ARG A 127 18.67 4.79 -28.40
N SER A 128 18.54 4.00 -29.45
CA SER A 128 18.46 4.46 -30.84
C SER A 128 17.31 3.75 -31.57
N PRO A 129 16.07 4.25 -31.42
CA PRO A 129 14.91 3.65 -32.07
C PRO A 129 15.05 3.65 -33.60
N SER A 130 14.50 2.62 -34.24
CA SER A 130 14.47 2.53 -35.70
C SER A 130 13.77 3.75 -36.32
N THR A 131 14.33 4.24 -37.43
CA THR A 131 13.72 5.26 -38.29
C THR A 131 12.92 4.64 -39.43
N THR A 132 12.81 3.31 -39.46
CA THR A 132 12.11 2.55 -40.50
C THR A 132 11.07 1.63 -39.87
N CYS A 133 10.11 1.16 -40.69
CA CYS A 133 9.10 0.22 -40.23
C CYS A 133 9.73 -1.13 -39.87
N ASP A 134 9.49 -1.62 -38.65
CA ASP A 134 10.01 -2.92 -38.17
C ASP A 134 9.42 -4.12 -38.91
N ASN A 135 8.36 -3.93 -39.71
CA ASN A 135 7.84 -4.95 -40.62
C ASN A 135 8.60 -4.99 -41.96
N ASN A 136 9.67 -4.19 -42.13
CA ASN A 136 10.48 -4.10 -43.34
C ASN A 136 9.70 -3.80 -44.64
N CYS A 137 8.59 -3.06 -44.56
CA CYS A 137 7.88 -2.61 -45.75
C CYS A 137 8.53 -1.37 -46.36
N ALA A 138 8.38 -1.22 -47.68
CA ALA A 138 8.86 -0.07 -48.45
C ALA A 138 7.93 1.15 -48.28
N GLY A 139 7.65 1.52 -47.03
CA GLY A 139 6.72 2.58 -46.66
C GLY A 139 7.05 3.94 -47.29
N ASP A 140 6.08 4.84 -47.23
CA ASP A 140 6.22 6.22 -47.70
C ASP A 140 7.09 7.02 -46.73
N ALA A 141 8.32 7.34 -47.13
CA ALA A 141 9.30 8.07 -46.31
C ALA A 141 8.80 9.46 -45.85
N ALA A 142 7.71 9.98 -46.42
CA ALA A 142 7.10 11.25 -46.02
C ALA A 142 6.15 11.14 -44.81
N LYS A 143 5.72 9.93 -44.42
CA LYS A 143 4.76 9.74 -43.31
C LYS A 143 5.45 9.37 -41.99
N PRO A 144 5.07 9.97 -40.85
CA PRO A 144 5.65 9.63 -39.56
C PRO A 144 5.20 8.24 -39.08
N LEU A 145 6.15 7.45 -38.58
CA LEU A 145 5.90 6.09 -38.08
C LEU A 145 5.11 6.09 -36.76
N LYS A 146 4.15 5.17 -36.64
CA LYS A 146 3.42 4.87 -35.40
C LYS A 146 4.28 4.00 -34.48
N LYS A 147 4.36 4.34 -33.20
CA LYS A 147 5.07 3.52 -32.19
C LYS A 147 4.15 2.48 -31.57
N CYS A 148 4.67 1.28 -31.29
CA CYS A 148 3.98 0.28 -30.49
C CYS A 148 3.53 0.89 -29.16
N SER A 149 2.24 0.82 -28.86
CA SER A 149 1.67 1.44 -27.66
C SER A 149 2.22 0.86 -26.35
N ALA A 150 2.68 -0.40 -26.36
CA ALA A 150 3.14 -1.12 -25.18
C ALA A 150 4.64 -0.91 -24.88
N CYS A 151 5.53 -1.19 -25.84
CA CYS A 151 6.97 -1.03 -25.64
C CYS A 151 7.48 0.36 -26.00
N LYS A 152 6.77 1.14 -26.83
CA LYS A 152 7.21 2.46 -27.35
C LYS A 152 8.53 2.44 -28.16
N VAL A 153 9.08 1.27 -28.49
CA VAL A 153 10.31 1.12 -29.26
C VAL A 153 10.00 0.84 -30.73
N ALA A 154 9.31 -0.26 -31.02
CA ALA A 154 9.01 -0.65 -32.38
C ALA A 154 8.11 0.38 -33.09
N THR A 155 8.38 0.60 -34.37
CA THR A 155 7.79 1.61 -35.24
C THR A 155 7.18 0.97 -36.49
N TYR A 156 6.03 1.49 -36.92
CA TYR A 156 5.24 0.92 -38.00
C TYR A 156 4.63 2.00 -38.90
N ASP A 157 4.56 1.74 -40.20
CA ASP A 157 3.84 2.60 -41.16
C ASP A 157 2.32 2.57 -40.93
N SER A 158 1.80 1.42 -40.47
CA SER A 158 0.37 1.18 -40.27
C SER A 158 0.10 0.14 -39.19
N GLU A 159 -1.16 0.06 -38.74
CA GLU A 159 -1.61 -0.99 -37.83
C GLU A 159 -1.51 -2.38 -38.45
N ALA A 160 -1.74 -2.52 -39.76
CA ALA A 160 -1.57 -3.78 -40.47
C ALA A 160 -0.12 -4.30 -40.39
N CYS A 161 0.87 -3.41 -40.54
CA CYS A 161 2.29 -3.77 -40.38
C CYS A 161 2.60 -4.22 -38.94
N GLN A 162 1.96 -3.60 -37.95
CA GLN A 162 2.10 -4.02 -36.55
C GLN A 162 1.49 -5.40 -36.32
N GLU A 163 0.29 -5.67 -36.84
CA GLU A 163 -0.40 -6.96 -36.69
C GLU A 163 0.38 -8.10 -37.33
N GLU A 164 0.96 -7.86 -38.51
CA GLU A 164 1.81 -8.83 -39.21
C GLU A 164 3.10 -9.09 -38.42
N HIS A 165 3.80 -8.03 -37.99
CA HIS A 165 5.02 -8.16 -37.20
C HIS A 165 4.76 -8.73 -35.78
N TRP A 166 3.53 -8.63 -35.26
CA TRP A 166 3.19 -8.98 -33.87
C TRP A 166 3.64 -10.38 -33.45
N LYS A 167 3.59 -11.35 -34.37
CA LYS A 167 4.03 -12.73 -34.11
C LYS A 167 5.47 -12.81 -33.63
N ARG A 168 6.36 -11.97 -34.18
CA ARG A 168 7.77 -11.86 -33.79
C ARG A 168 7.95 -10.82 -32.68
N HIS A 169 7.29 -9.67 -32.83
CA HIS A 169 7.43 -8.56 -31.90
C HIS A 169 6.94 -8.86 -30.49
N LYS A 170 5.91 -9.70 -30.29
CA LYS A 170 5.30 -9.90 -28.96
C LYS A 170 6.30 -10.32 -27.88
N VAL A 171 7.31 -11.11 -28.24
CA VAL A 171 8.38 -11.52 -27.32
C VAL A 171 9.29 -10.34 -27.01
N ASP A 172 9.76 -9.65 -28.06
CA ASP A 172 10.64 -8.48 -27.94
C ASP A 172 9.96 -7.32 -27.21
N CYS A 173 8.67 -7.13 -27.42
CA CYS A 173 7.83 -6.14 -26.76
C CYS A 173 7.87 -6.31 -25.24
N LYS A 174 7.73 -7.56 -24.76
CA LYS A 174 7.83 -7.87 -23.33
C LYS A 174 9.27 -7.72 -22.82
N ALA A 175 10.28 -8.04 -23.63
CA ALA A 175 11.68 -7.86 -23.25
C ALA A 175 12.03 -6.37 -23.14
N TYR A 176 11.63 -5.54 -24.11
CA TYR A 176 11.80 -4.08 -24.07
C TYR A 176 11.17 -3.44 -22.83
N GLN A 177 9.96 -3.84 -22.48
CA GLN A 177 9.29 -3.34 -21.28
C GLN A 177 10.11 -3.69 -20.02
N GLY A 178 10.61 -4.92 -19.91
CA GLY A 178 11.34 -5.38 -18.72
C GLY A 178 12.71 -4.74 -18.63
N LEU A 179 13.39 -4.62 -19.76
CA LEU A 179 14.68 -3.95 -19.87
C LEU A 179 14.57 -2.46 -19.52
N ARG A 180 13.57 -1.75 -20.04
CA ARG A 180 13.34 -0.34 -19.68
C ARG A 180 13.15 -0.16 -18.17
N GLU A 181 12.33 -1.01 -17.55
CA GLU A 181 12.10 -0.95 -16.10
C GLU A 181 13.39 -1.07 -15.29
N ILE A 182 14.38 -1.82 -15.78
CA ILE A 182 15.69 -1.96 -15.13
C ILE A 182 16.56 -0.73 -15.41
N LEU A 183 16.63 -0.29 -16.67
CA LEU A 183 17.56 0.78 -17.05
C LEU A 183 17.13 2.17 -16.56
N GLU A 184 15.84 2.37 -16.31
CA GLU A 184 15.29 3.62 -15.75
C GLU A 184 15.44 3.72 -14.22
N MET A 185 16.12 2.77 -13.56
CA MET A 185 16.36 2.79 -12.11
C MET A 185 17.61 3.59 -11.69
N GLU A 186 18.26 4.32 -12.59
CA GLU A 186 19.53 5.02 -12.30
C GLU A 186 19.49 5.84 -11.01
N ASP A 187 18.46 6.69 -10.84
CA ASP A 187 18.26 7.49 -9.62
C ASP A 187 18.12 6.64 -8.34
N GLU A 188 17.51 5.45 -8.45
CA GLU A 188 17.34 4.53 -7.33
C GLU A 188 18.67 3.89 -6.92
N PHE A 189 19.53 3.56 -7.90
CA PHE A 189 20.86 3.02 -7.63
C PHE A 189 21.82 4.07 -7.03
N GLU A 190 21.63 5.34 -7.37
CA GLU A 190 22.42 6.44 -6.79
C GLU A 190 22.01 6.77 -5.33
N ASN A 191 20.76 6.49 -4.93
CA ASN A 191 20.27 6.79 -3.59
C ASN A 191 20.50 5.66 -2.59
N ALA A 192 21.75 5.49 -2.14
CA ALA A 192 22.18 4.41 -1.24
C ALA A 192 21.50 4.35 0.15
N ASN A 193 20.67 5.34 0.53
CA ASN A 193 20.04 5.42 1.85
C ASN A 193 18.61 4.84 1.91
N GLU A 194 18.06 4.40 0.77
CA GLU A 194 16.70 3.86 0.71
C GLU A 194 16.71 2.37 0.34
N ALA A 195 15.63 1.64 0.62
CA ALA A 195 15.51 0.27 0.13
C ALA A 195 15.08 0.29 -1.35
N ILE A 196 15.79 -0.46 -2.21
CA ILE A 196 15.48 -0.59 -3.63
C ILE A 196 14.68 -1.86 -3.91
N ALA A 197 13.72 -1.80 -4.84
CA ALA A 197 12.91 -2.96 -5.23
C ALA A 197 12.34 -2.81 -6.65
N PHE A 198 12.20 -3.92 -7.39
CA PHE A 198 11.54 -3.89 -8.68
C PHE A 198 10.04 -3.62 -8.53
N LYS A 199 9.59 -2.50 -9.09
CA LYS A 199 8.16 -2.12 -9.09
C LYS A 199 7.34 -3.07 -9.98
N PRO A 200 6.18 -3.58 -9.55
CA PRO A 200 5.34 -4.43 -10.39
C PRO A 200 4.76 -3.65 -11.58
N ARG A 201 4.72 -4.30 -12.76
CA ARG A 201 4.40 -3.76 -14.10
C ARG A 201 3.10 -2.96 -14.28
N ASN A 202 2.25 -2.91 -13.27
CA ASN A 202 0.98 -2.19 -13.27
C ASN A 202 0.93 -1.19 -12.13
N THR A 203 1.84 -0.21 -12.13
CA THR A 203 1.57 1.06 -11.47
C THR A 203 1.22 2.10 -12.53
N PRO A 204 -0.08 2.28 -12.85
CA PRO A 204 -0.53 3.55 -13.37
C PRO A 204 -0.03 4.67 -12.44
N LYS A 205 0.63 5.70 -12.97
CA LYS A 205 0.90 6.95 -12.25
C LYS A 205 -0.42 7.73 -12.11
N VAL A 206 -1.28 7.33 -11.15
CA VAL A 206 -2.39 8.01 -10.43
C VAL A 206 -2.74 7.07 -9.25
N PRO A 207 -3.00 7.53 -8.00
CA PRO A 207 -2.83 6.70 -6.80
C PRO A 207 -3.66 5.42 -6.86
N SER A 208 -3.03 4.27 -6.60
CA SER A 208 -3.76 3.07 -6.18
C SER A 208 -4.63 3.47 -4.99
N LYS A 209 -5.90 3.02 -4.98
CA LYS A 209 -6.84 3.28 -3.87
C LYS A 209 -6.09 3.14 -2.53
N PRO A 210 -6.18 4.12 -1.61
CA PRO A 210 -5.52 4.04 -0.31
C PRO A 210 -5.90 2.74 0.39
N THR A 211 -4.97 2.14 1.11
CA THR A 211 -5.24 0.92 1.89
C THR A 211 -5.78 1.32 3.26
N VAL A 212 -6.92 0.75 3.63
CA VAL A 212 -7.52 0.89 4.95
C VAL A 212 -7.51 -0.44 5.66
N LEU A 213 -7.09 -0.45 6.91
CA LEU A 213 -7.23 -1.61 7.78
C LEU A 213 -8.46 -1.44 8.70
N ILE A 214 -9.39 -2.39 8.60
CA ILE A 214 -10.56 -2.51 9.46
C ILE A 214 -10.22 -3.54 10.56
N LEU A 215 -10.22 -3.10 11.81
CA LEU A 215 -9.96 -3.94 12.98
C LEU A 215 -11.26 -4.22 13.73
N THR A 216 -11.65 -5.49 13.75
CA THR A 216 -12.83 -6.00 14.46
C THR A 216 -12.39 -7.11 15.39
N LEU A 217 -11.87 -6.77 16.57
CA LEU A 217 -11.20 -7.72 17.47
C LEU A 217 -12.08 -8.15 18.65
N GLY A 218 -13.17 -7.43 18.90
CA GLY A 218 -14.19 -7.72 19.92
C GLY A 218 -15.16 -8.81 19.51
N GLY A 219 -15.23 -9.12 18.20
CA GLY A 219 -16.12 -10.15 17.65
C GLY A 219 -17.43 -9.60 17.09
N GLU A 220 -17.55 -8.28 16.92
CA GLU A 220 -18.81 -7.62 16.55
C GLU A 220 -18.97 -7.41 15.03
N GLU A 221 -18.37 -8.27 14.20
CA GLU A 221 -18.36 -8.12 12.74
C GLU A 221 -19.77 -8.12 12.14
N ASP A 222 -20.63 -9.04 12.58
CA ASP A 222 -22.00 -9.13 12.10
C ASP A 222 -22.80 -7.85 12.39
N MET A 223 -22.52 -7.20 13.52
CA MET A 223 -23.15 -5.92 13.86
C MET A 223 -22.59 -4.77 13.04
N PHE A 224 -21.26 -4.70 12.86
CA PHE A 224 -20.65 -3.74 11.95
C PHE A 224 -21.24 -3.86 10.55
N ASP A 225 -21.33 -5.07 10.01
CA ASP A 225 -21.87 -5.34 8.68
C ASP A 225 -23.34 -4.96 8.51
N ARG A 226 -24.13 -5.13 9.57
CA ARG A 226 -25.56 -4.86 9.56
C ARG A 226 -25.90 -3.39 9.78
N ILE A 227 -25.19 -2.72 10.68
CA ILE A 227 -25.47 -1.34 11.11
C ILE A 227 -24.71 -0.35 10.21
N GLU A 228 -23.41 -0.56 10.00
CA GLU A 228 -22.52 0.34 9.25
C GLU A 228 -22.48 0.03 7.75
N LYS A 229 -23.62 -0.38 7.17
CA LYS A 229 -23.71 -0.78 5.75
C LYS A 229 -23.19 0.29 4.80
N GLN A 230 -23.53 1.56 5.07
CA GLN A 230 -23.14 2.68 4.24
C GLN A 230 -21.63 2.95 4.35
N LEU A 231 -21.09 3.01 5.57
CA LEU A 231 -19.65 3.17 5.79
C LEU A 231 -18.85 2.04 5.14
N LYS A 232 -19.27 0.78 5.30
CA LYS A 232 -18.62 -0.37 4.66
C LYS A 232 -18.65 -0.29 3.14
N ALA A 233 -19.77 0.12 2.55
CA ALA A 233 -19.89 0.31 1.11
C ALA A 233 -18.95 1.41 0.60
N GLU A 234 -18.90 2.55 1.27
CA GLU A 234 -18.04 3.66 0.88
C GLU A 234 -16.55 3.35 1.09
N LEU A 235 -16.17 2.64 2.15
CA LEU A 235 -14.80 2.15 2.35
C LEU A 235 -14.35 1.25 1.20
N LYS A 236 -15.17 0.26 0.79
CA LYS A 236 -14.86 -0.62 -0.36
C LYS A 236 -14.78 0.16 -1.69
N LYS A 237 -15.61 1.19 -1.83
CA LYS A 237 -15.62 2.04 -3.03
C LYS A 237 -14.34 2.87 -3.13
N ARG A 238 -13.86 3.43 -2.01
CA ARG A 238 -12.80 4.44 -1.99
C ARG A 238 -11.41 3.89 -1.65
N ALA A 239 -11.32 2.74 -1.00
CA ALA A 239 -10.08 2.16 -0.49
C ALA A 239 -9.93 0.67 -0.83
N ILE A 240 -8.71 0.16 -0.71
CA ILE A 240 -8.45 -1.28 -0.54
C ILE A 240 -8.72 -1.58 0.94
N ALA A 241 -9.85 -2.21 1.24
CA ALA A 241 -10.24 -2.52 2.62
C ALA A 241 -9.70 -3.90 3.03
N LEU A 242 -8.71 -3.91 3.91
CA LEU A 242 -8.24 -5.09 4.63
C LEU A 242 -9.04 -5.25 5.92
N THR A 243 -9.27 -6.48 6.37
CA THR A 243 -10.01 -6.74 7.61
C THR A 243 -9.25 -7.75 8.44
N ALA A 244 -8.94 -7.38 9.69
CA ALA A 244 -8.37 -8.29 10.68
C ALA A 244 -9.34 -8.53 11.83
N ARG A 245 -9.51 -9.82 12.14
CA ARG A 245 -10.43 -10.34 13.17
C ARG A 245 -9.70 -11.01 14.32
N SER A 246 -8.39 -11.17 14.17
CA SER A 246 -7.53 -11.77 15.17
C SER A 246 -6.29 -10.92 15.42
N VAL A 247 -5.63 -11.16 16.55
CA VAL A 247 -4.34 -10.54 16.88
C VAL A 247 -3.31 -10.85 15.80
N HIS A 248 -3.30 -12.07 15.27
CA HIS A 248 -2.32 -12.50 14.28
C HIS A 248 -2.47 -11.72 12.96
N GLU A 249 -3.69 -11.70 12.38
CA GLU A 249 -3.96 -10.93 11.16
C GLU A 249 -3.69 -9.43 11.36
N ALA A 250 -4.08 -8.88 12.50
CA ALA A 250 -3.88 -7.46 12.78
C ALA A 250 -2.39 -7.10 12.80
N LEU A 251 -1.56 -7.92 13.46
CA LEU A 251 -0.10 -7.72 13.48
C LEU A 251 0.52 -7.96 12.10
N GLN A 252 0.07 -8.98 11.36
CA GLN A 252 0.55 -9.25 10.00
C GLN A 252 0.37 -8.02 9.09
N TYR A 253 -0.81 -7.38 9.11
CA TYR A 253 -1.03 -6.18 8.32
C TYR A 253 -0.26 -4.96 8.84
N LEU A 254 -0.16 -4.79 10.17
CA LEU A 254 0.58 -3.66 10.78
C LEU A 254 2.10 -3.77 10.63
N ASP A 255 2.61 -4.97 10.43
CA ASP A 255 4.04 -5.27 10.23
C ASP A 255 4.40 -5.38 8.75
N SER A 256 3.39 -5.37 7.87
CA SER A 256 3.56 -5.47 6.43
C SER A 256 4.31 -4.25 5.86
N PRO A 257 5.17 -4.45 4.84
CA PRO A 257 5.79 -3.34 4.11
C PRO A 257 4.77 -2.52 3.28
N PHE A 258 3.52 -3.00 3.13
CA PHE A 258 2.50 -2.25 2.40
C PHE A 258 1.96 -1.07 3.21
N PRO A 259 1.91 0.15 2.63
CA PRO A 259 1.48 1.33 3.36
C PRO A 259 0.00 1.29 3.70
N ILE A 260 -0.33 1.43 4.99
CA ILE A 260 -1.69 1.63 5.49
C ILE A 260 -1.95 3.14 5.61
N SER A 261 -2.97 3.65 4.91
CA SER A 261 -3.32 5.08 4.92
C SER A 261 -4.12 5.47 6.16
N ALA A 262 -5.03 4.59 6.61
CA ALA A 262 -5.82 4.80 7.82
C ALA A 262 -6.30 3.47 8.40
N ILE A 263 -6.58 3.47 9.70
CA ILE A 263 -7.11 2.31 10.43
C ILE A 263 -8.41 2.70 11.10
N ILE A 264 -9.42 1.84 11.03
CA ILE A 264 -10.65 1.96 11.80
C ILE A 264 -10.78 0.77 12.76
N CYS A 265 -10.96 1.05 14.04
CA CYS A 265 -11.32 0.08 15.07
C CYS A 265 -12.84 0.15 15.23
N THR A 266 -13.53 -0.91 14.83
CA THR A 266 -14.99 -0.95 14.73
C THR A 266 -15.65 -1.36 16.05
N ASP A 267 -14.90 -1.94 16.97
CA ASP A 267 -15.40 -2.50 18.22
C ASP A 267 -14.41 -2.29 19.40
N GLN A 268 -14.85 -2.62 20.60
CA GLN A 268 -14.12 -2.46 21.86
C GLN A 268 -12.82 -3.28 21.95
N GLY A 269 -12.56 -4.19 21.00
CA GLY A 269 -11.54 -5.21 21.10
C GLY A 269 -10.14 -4.65 21.42
N ILE A 270 -9.78 -3.48 20.90
CA ILE A 270 -8.46 -2.86 21.16
C ILE A 270 -8.23 -2.47 22.63
N THR A 271 -9.28 -2.39 23.44
CA THR A 271 -9.18 -2.11 24.88
C THR A 271 -8.93 -3.36 25.73
N GLU A 272 -9.03 -4.55 25.14
CA GLU A 272 -8.88 -5.81 25.86
C GLU A 272 -7.41 -6.17 26.10
N ARG A 273 -7.11 -6.68 27.31
CA ARG A 273 -5.73 -7.01 27.73
C ARG A 273 -5.02 -7.97 26.78
N LYS A 274 -5.76 -8.92 26.19
CA LYS A 274 -5.24 -9.88 25.20
C LYS A 274 -4.76 -9.22 23.90
N HIS A 275 -5.22 -8.01 23.58
CA HIS A 275 -4.88 -7.28 22.36
C HIS A 275 -3.86 -6.15 22.60
N LYS A 276 -3.22 -6.10 23.78
CA LYS A 276 -2.22 -5.06 24.15
C LYS A 276 -1.13 -4.84 23.10
N ARG A 277 -0.72 -5.90 22.38
CA ARG A 277 0.30 -5.82 21.33
C ARG A 277 -0.21 -5.06 20.11
N VAL A 278 -1.45 -5.31 19.69
CA VAL A 278 -2.09 -4.58 18.60
C VAL A 278 -2.26 -3.12 19.00
N LEU A 279 -2.74 -2.83 20.21
CA LEU A 279 -2.86 -1.46 20.71
C LEU A 279 -1.52 -0.72 20.70
N ALA A 280 -0.43 -1.36 21.15
CA ALA A 280 0.90 -0.77 21.10
C ALA A 280 1.35 -0.44 19.66
N ARG A 281 1.06 -1.32 18.70
CA ARG A 281 1.34 -1.07 17.27
C ARG A 281 0.49 0.06 16.69
N LEU A 282 -0.78 0.18 17.07
CA LEU A 282 -1.63 1.30 16.70
C LEU A 282 -1.08 2.63 17.24
N VAL A 283 -0.62 2.62 18.49
CA VAL A 283 -0.02 3.81 19.11
C VAL A 283 1.27 4.22 18.39
N SER A 284 2.15 3.28 18.05
CA SER A 284 3.37 3.58 17.27
C SER A 284 3.02 4.08 15.86
N PHE A 285 2.09 3.42 15.16
CA PHE A 285 1.61 3.85 13.83
C PHE A 285 1.14 5.31 13.82
N VAL A 286 0.39 5.73 14.84
CA VAL A 286 -0.06 7.12 14.98
C VAL A 286 1.08 8.04 15.43
N LYS A 287 1.74 7.74 16.55
CA LYS A 287 2.69 8.66 17.19
C LYS A 287 3.98 8.82 16.38
N GLU A 288 4.48 7.75 15.79
CA GLU A 288 5.82 7.67 15.19
C GLU A 288 5.76 7.74 13.66
N SER A 289 4.83 7.02 13.03
CA SER A 289 4.67 6.96 11.57
C SER A 289 3.73 8.04 11.00
N GLY A 290 3.00 8.76 11.86
CA GLY A 290 2.10 9.83 11.43
C GLY A 290 0.74 9.37 10.89
N GLY A 291 0.38 8.12 11.14
CA GLY A 291 -0.87 7.51 10.69
C GLY A 291 -2.12 8.05 11.39
N THR A 292 -3.28 7.63 10.89
CA THR A 292 -4.59 7.96 11.47
C THR A 292 -5.32 6.70 11.92
N VAL A 293 -5.75 6.67 13.19
CA VAL A 293 -6.61 5.62 13.75
C VAL A 293 -7.95 6.25 14.15
N ILE A 294 -9.06 5.63 13.76
CA ILE A 294 -10.42 6.04 14.16
C ILE A 294 -11.05 4.95 15.02
N LEU A 295 -11.56 5.33 16.19
CA LEU A 295 -12.42 4.48 17.03
C LEU A 295 -13.87 4.86 16.72
N ALA A 296 -14.64 3.96 16.12
CA ALA A 296 -15.99 4.28 15.65
C ALA A 296 -16.89 3.04 15.63
N ALA A 297 -18.11 3.21 15.11
CA ALA A 297 -19.09 2.15 14.98
C ALA A 297 -19.44 1.53 16.35
N GLN A 298 -19.37 0.21 16.48
CA GLN A 298 -19.72 -0.53 17.68
C GLN A 298 -18.76 -0.31 18.86
N PHE A 299 -17.63 0.38 18.66
CA PHE A 299 -16.69 0.72 19.73
C PHE A 299 -17.38 1.40 20.91
N SER A 300 -18.15 2.47 20.65
CA SER A 300 -18.85 3.25 21.67
C SER A 300 -19.97 2.47 22.37
N THR A 301 -20.48 1.42 21.71
CA THR A 301 -21.59 0.60 22.20
C THR A 301 -21.12 -0.43 23.23
N PHE A 302 -19.99 -1.09 22.98
CA PHE A 302 -19.54 -2.24 23.77
C PHE A 302 -18.35 -1.98 24.67
N VAL A 303 -17.70 -0.81 24.55
CA VAL A 303 -16.55 -0.49 25.40
C VAL A 303 -16.97 -0.27 26.85
N GLU A 304 -16.28 -0.94 27.77
CA GLU A 304 -16.46 -0.70 29.20
C GLU A 304 -15.87 0.67 29.58
N PRO A 305 -16.57 1.52 30.33
CA PRO A 305 -16.13 2.88 30.63
C PRO A 305 -14.70 2.96 31.22
N LEU A 306 -14.38 2.11 32.20
CA LEU A 306 -13.05 2.12 32.83
C LEU A 306 -11.94 1.69 31.87
N LYS A 307 -12.21 0.73 30.98
CA LYS A 307 -11.24 0.30 29.96
C LYS A 307 -11.03 1.39 28.91
N MET A 308 -12.10 2.08 28.51
CA MET A 308 -12.05 3.20 27.58
C MET A 308 -11.14 4.32 28.11
N GLU A 309 -11.40 4.79 29.33
CA GLU A 309 -10.63 5.88 29.94
C GLU A 309 -9.17 5.51 30.16
N ARG A 310 -8.89 4.28 30.63
CA ARG A 310 -7.52 3.78 30.75
C ARG A 310 -6.82 3.69 29.40
N THR A 311 -7.51 3.23 28.36
CA THR A 311 -6.93 3.15 27.01
C THR A 311 -6.52 4.54 26.52
N PHE A 312 -7.38 5.55 26.67
CA PHE A 312 -7.04 6.93 26.31
C PHE A 312 -5.90 7.49 27.14
N LYS A 313 -5.96 7.34 28.46
CA LYS A 313 -4.95 7.89 29.36
C LYS A 313 -3.60 7.20 29.19
N ASP A 314 -3.57 5.88 29.32
CA ASP A 314 -2.35 5.12 29.50
C ASP A 314 -1.67 4.80 28.15
N ALA A 315 -2.44 4.50 27.10
CA ALA A 315 -1.87 4.17 25.77
C ALA A 315 -1.73 5.42 24.89
N TRP A 316 -2.79 6.23 24.80
CA TRP A 316 -2.81 7.39 23.92
C TRP A 316 -2.21 8.65 24.56
N GLY A 317 -2.22 8.76 25.89
CA GLY A 317 -1.78 9.97 26.60
C GLY A 317 -2.82 11.09 26.55
N LEU A 318 -4.09 10.75 26.37
CA LEU A 318 -5.19 11.70 26.23
C LEU A 318 -6.05 11.73 27.51
N PRO A 319 -6.49 12.90 27.97
CA PRO A 319 -7.34 13.07 29.15
C PRO A 319 -8.82 12.71 28.91
N TRP A 320 -9.13 12.07 27.78
CA TRP A 320 -10.50 11.79 27.38
C TRP A 320 -11.19 10.84 28.34
N LYS A 321 -12.41 11.21 28.72
CA LYS A 321 -13.28 10.44 29.61
C LYS A 321 -14.62 10.19 28.97
N LYS A 322 -15.34 9.20 29.49
CA LYS A 322 -16.73 8.97 29.10
C LYS A 322 -17.58 10.21 29.45
N GLY A 323 -18.32 10.71 28.46
CA GLY A 323 -19.34 11.76 28.61
C GLY A 323 -20.75 11.19 28.69
N SER A 324 -21.72 12.04 28.40
CA SER A 324 -23.14 11.69 28.37
C SER A 324 -23.49 10.80 27.18
N TYR A 325 -24.65 10.15 27.27
CA TYR A 325 -25.19 9.31 26.19
C TYR A 325 -26.63 9.73 25.92
N HIS A 326 -26.86 10.40 24.80
CA HIS A 326 -28.19 10.84 24.39
C HIS A 326 -28.22 11.11 22.88
N ARG A 327 -29.41 11.41 22.36
CA ARG A 327 -29.59 11.96 21.03
C ARG A 327 -29.80 13.46 21.11
N THR A 328 -29.14 14.20 20.24
CA THR A 328 -29.38 15.63 20.00
C THR A 328 -28.83 16.00 18.62
N THR A 329 -29.06 17.23 18.18
CA THR A 329 -28.40 17.81 17.01
C THR A 329 -27.05 18.39 17.42
N HIS A 330 -25.99 17.96 16.75
CA HIS A 330 -24.63 18.46 16.96
C HIS A 330 -24.19 19.30 15.77
N PHE A 331 -23.34 20.29 16.03
CA PHE A 331 -22.91 21.27 15.04
C PHE A 331 -21.42 21.16 14.78
N LEU A 332 -21.04 21.32 13.52
CA LEU A 332 -19.65 21.31 13.08
C LEU A 332 -18.91 22.49 13.74
N LYS A 333 -17.86 22.19 14.50
CA LYS A 333 -17.15 23.20 15.28
C LYS A 333 -16.21 24.01 14.38
N PRO A 334 -16.21 25.35 14.44
CA PRO A 334 -15.29 26.18 13.66
C PRO A 334 -13.83 26.01 14.14
N THR A 335 -13.63 25.65 15.40
CA THR A 335 -12.32 25.41 16.03
C THR A 335 -11.69 24.07 15.66
N ARG A 336 -12.43 23.19 14.95
CA ARG A 336 -11.99 21.83 14.60
C ARG A 336 -10.61 21.82 13.92
N SER A 337 -9.97 20.66 14.04
CA SER A 337 -8.69 20.34 13.39
C SER A 337 -8.60 20.83 11.94
N GLU A 338 -7.45 21.40 11.58
CA GLU A 338 -7.18 21.96 10.25
C GLU A 338 -7.39 20.96 9.11
N LYS A 339 -7.13 19.67 9.37
CA LYS A 339 -7.40 18.58 8.42
C LYS A 339 -8.87 18.49 7.98
N LEU A 340 -9.78 19.08 8.76
CA LEU A 340 -11.23 19.02 8.54
C LEU A 340 -11.86 20.40 8.24
N ARG A 341 -11.07 21.48 8.11
CA ARG A 341 -11.63 22.82 7.83
C ARG A 341 -12.21 22.92 6.41
N ASN A 342 -11.50 22.42 5.40
CA ASN A 342 -11.87 22.52 3.98
C ASN A 342 -12.56 21.26 3.46
N ARG A 343 -13.68 20.90 4.09
CA ARG A 343 -14.43 19.66 3.81
C ARG A 343 -15.91 19.98 3.52
N PRO A 344 -16.27 20.41 2.29
CA PRO A 344 -17.65 20.80 1.95
C PRO A 344 -18.68 19.66 2.07
N GLU A 345 -18.22 18.41 2.08
CA GLU A 345 -19.01 17.21 2.31
C GLU A 345 -19.49 17.07 3.77
N LEU A 346 -18.90 17.80 4.72
CA LEU A 346 -19.32 17.78 6.12
C LEU A 346 -20.54 18.66 6.32
N GLU A 347 -21.62 18.05 6.81
CA GLU A 347 -22.86 18.74 7.14
C GLU A 347 -22.64 19.76 8.26
N GLN A 348 -23.29 20.93 8.19
CA GLN A 348 -23.15 21.96 9.23
C GLN A 348 -23.68 21.48 10.58
N SER A 349 -24.70 20.65 10.57
CA SER A 349 -25.22 19.95 11.73
C SER A 349 -26.00 18.71 11.32
N TYR A 350 -26.09 17.74 12.22
CA TYR A 350 -26.97 16.58 12.09
C TYR A 350 -27.32 16.01 13.47
N SER A 351 -28.43 15.27 13.55
CA SER A 351 -28.82 14.56 14.77
C SER A 351 -28.19 13.18 14.81
N MET A 352 -27.60 12.82 15.94
CA MET A 352 -27.12 11.45 16.20
C MET A 352 -27.39 11.04 17.64
N LYS A 353 -27.62 9.75 17.87
CA LYS A 353 -27.59 9.17 19.22
C LYS A 353 -26.17 8.69 19.47
N ALA A 354 -25.48 9.30 20.42
CA ALA A 354 -24.06 9.06 20.57
C ALA A 354 -23.59 9.04 22.02
N LEU A 355 -22.53 8.27 22.27
CA LEU A 355 -21.75 8.35 23.49
C LEU A 355 -20.72 9.47 23.34
N HIS A 356 -20.83 10.50 24.16
CA HIS A 356 -19.90 11.62 24.14
C HIS A 356 -18.59 11.27 24.83
N LEU A 357 -17.54 12.00 24.49
CA LEU A 357 -16.34 12.13 25.30
C LEU A 357 -16.33 13.49 26.00
N LYS A 358 -15.60 13.59 27.11
CA LYS A 358 -15.26 14.87 27.77
C LYS A 358 -13.78 14.97 28.08
N GLY A 359 -13.31 16.19 28.38
CA GLY A 359 -11.91 16.46 28.73
C GLY A 359 -10.96 16.60 27.53
N MET A 360 -11.48 16.59 26.30
CA MET A 360 -10.72 16.97 25.11
C MET A 360 -10.49 18.48 25.07
N ARG A 361 -9.54 18.91 24.23
CA ARG A 361 -9.36 20.33 23.97
C ARG A 361 -10.43 20.83 23.01
N PRO A 362 -10.86 22.11 23.08
CA PRO A 362 -11.87 22.66 22.17
C PRO A 362 -11.53 22.51 20.68
N GLU A 363 -10.25 22.50 20.30
CA GLU A 363 -9.80 22.29 18.92
C GLU A 363 -9.90 20.84 18.44
N ASP A 364 -9.97 19.88 19.37
CA ASP A 364 -10.13 18.46 19.05
C ASP A 364 -11.61 18.12 18.74
N MET A 365 -12.57 18.97 19.14
CA MET A 365 -13.99 18.74 18.86
C MET A 365 -14.30 18.97 17.38
N VAL A 366 -14.88 17.96 16.72
CA VAL A 366 -15.32 18.08 15.32
C VAL A 366 -16.80 18.45 15.27
N TYR A 367 -17.63 17.69 15.97
CA TYR A 367 -19.05 17.98 16.18
C TYR A 367 -19.35 18.00 17.67
N GLY A 368 -20.13 18.99 18.12
CA GLY A 368 -20.57 19.08 19.51
C GLY A 368 -21.86 19.87 19.65
N PRO A 369 -22.52 19.82 20.82
CA PRO A 369 -23.76 20.54 21.06
C PRO A 369 -23.52 22.06 21.09
N THR A 370 -24.59 22.83 20.90
CA THR A 370 -24.63 24.29 21.08
C THR A 370 -25.85 24.65 21.93
N GLU A 371 -26.06 25.94 22.19
CA GLU A 371 -27.27 26.44 22.85
C GLU A 371 -28.57 26.05 22.10
N GLN A 372 -28.49 25.68 20.83
CA GLN A 372 -29.62 25.21 20.03
C GLN A 372 -29.91 23.72 20.22
N SER A 373 -29.02 22.98 20.89
CA SER A 373 -29.13 21.53 21.08
C SER A 373 -30.06 21.20 22.24
N ILE A 374 -31.07 20.38 21.96
CA ILE A 374 -32.00 19.81 22.95
C ILE A 374 -31.96 18.28 22.87
N THR A 375 -32.15 17.59 23.99
CA THR A 375 -32.22 16.12 23.98
C THR A 375 -33.44 15.65 23.18
N GLN A 376 -33.28 14.52 22.50
CA GLN A 376 -34.32 13.91 21.67
C GLN A 376 -34.57 12.49 22.20
N SER A 377 -35.79 12.21 22.63
CA SER A 377 -36.18 10.92 23.19
C SER A 377 -37.62 10.58 22.81
N LEU A 378 -37.92 9.28 22.65
CA LEU A 378 -39.30 8.80 22.46
C LEU A 378 -40.05 8.64 23.79
N VAL A 379 -39.35 8.73 24.93
CA VAL A 379 -39.90 8.42 26.26
C VAL A 379 -39.80 9.60 27.21
N PHE A 380 -38.78 10.44 27.05
CA PHE A 380 -38.51 11.57 27.94
C PHE A 380 -38.76 12.90 27.23
N ALA A 381 -39.17 13.92 27.97
CA ALA A 381 -39.32 15.27 27.43
C ALA A 381 -37.96 15.82 26.96
N PRO A 382 -37.93 16.67 25.91
CA PRO A 382 -36.71 17.36 25.52
C PRO A 382 -36.17 18.24 26.64
N GLU A 383 -34.88 18.11 26.93
CA GLU A 383 -34.14 18.93 27.89
C GLU A 383 -33.05 19.74 27.19
N GLN A 384 -32.82 20.96 27.66
CA GLN A 384 -31.77 21.81 27.14
C GLN A 384 -30.39 21.23 27.47
N ILE A 385 -29.50 21.15 26.47
CA ILE A 385 -28.10 20.80 26.73
C ILE A 385 -27.40 22.00 27.37
N THR A 386 -26.75 21.77 28.51
CA THR A 386 -26.02 22.78 29.28
C THR A 386 -24.50 22.55 29.32
N ASP A 387 -24.05 21.31 29.10
CA ASP A 387 -22.63 20.99 29.00
C ASP A 387 -22.18 20.97 27.53
N PHE A 388 -21.44 22.02 27.14
CA PHE A 388 -20.86 22.14 25.80
C PHE A 388 -19.39 21.68 25.74
N GLN A 389 -18.85 21.13 26.84
CA GLN A 389 -17.47 20.63 26.92
C GLN A 389 -17.33 19.15 26.58
N GLU A 390 -18.43 18.50 26.18
CA GLU A 390 -18.43 17.14 25.68
C GLU A 390 -18.87 17.06 24.22
N ALA A 391 -18.38 16.05 23.51
CA ALA A 391 -18.57 15.92 22.07
C ALA A 391 -18.65 14.45 21.63
N PRO A 392 -19.54 14.09 20.70
CA PRO A 392 -19.61 12.75 20.12
C PRO A 392 -18.57 12.49 19.03
N VAL A 393 -18.01 13.53 18.40
CA VAL A 393 -17.01 13.38 17.34
C VAL A 393 -15.78 14.22 17.67
N VAL A 394 -14.65 13.54 17.84
CA VAL A 394 -13.40 14.13 18.34
C VAL A 394 -12.25 13.66 17.46
N PHE A 395 -11.33 14.56 17.12
CA PHE A 395 -10.18 14.27 16.27
C PHE A 395 -8.94 15.02 16.77
N ALA A 396 -8.13 14.33 17.58
CA ALA A 396 -6.93 14.92 18.18
C ALA A 396 -5.66 14.53 17.44
N LYS A 397 -4.72 15.47 17.41
CA LYS A 397 -3.33 15.20 17.02
C LYS A 397 -2.61 14.47 18.16
N VAL A 398 -1.96 13.35 17.87
CA VAL A 398 -1.23 12.53 18.84
C VAL A 398 0.12 12.16 18.24
N GLY A 399 1.21 12.73 18.79
CA GLY A 399 2.53 12.64 18.16
C GLY A 399 2.52 13.25 16.76
N LYS A 400 2.99 12.49 15.75
CA LYS A 400 2.96 12.92 14.35
C LYS A 400 1.60 12.70 13.67
N GLY A 401 0.76 11.82 14.20
CA GLY A 401 -0.49 11.37 13.60
C GLY A 401 -1.74 11.85 14.32
N TYR A 402 -2.86 11.15 14.10
CA TYR A 402 -4.16 11.53 14.64
C TYR A 402 -4.95 10.32 15.19
N LEU A 403 -5.66 10.57 16.29
CA LEU A 403 -6.67 9.67 16.83
C LEU A 403 -8.05 10.31 16.68
N GLY A 404 -8.96 9.63 16.01
CA GLY A 404 -10.36 9.99 15.88
C GLY A 404 -11.27 9.13 16.75
N TYR A 405 -12.39 9.72 17.15
CA TYR A 405 -13.48 9.05 17.83
C TYR A 405 -14.81 9.50 17.21
N ASN A 406 -15.69 8.55 16.93
CA ASN A 406 -17.10 8.81 16.64
C ASN A 406 -17.95 7.93 17.56
N GLY A 407 -18.81 8.57 18.34
CA GLY A 407 -19.62 7.93 19.37
C GLY A 407 -21.03 7.51 18.92
N ASP A 408 -21.39 7.74 17.66
CA ASP A 408 -22.70 7.39 17.12
C ASP A 408 -22.96 5.89 17.22
N VAL A 409 -24.18 5.52 17.59
CA VAL A 409 -24.59 4.12 17.74
C VAL A 409 -25.58 3.67 16.65
N ASN A 410 -26.03 4.60 15.81
CA ASN A 410 -27.08 4.37 14.81
C ASN A 410 -26.61 4.51 13.36
N ALA A 411 -25.31 4.74 13.12
CA ALA A 411 -24.71 4.89 11.79
C ALA A 411 -25.40 5.96 10.93
N GLU A 412 -25.58 7.16 11.48
CA GLU A 412 -26.16 8.29 10.76
C GLU A 412 -25.28 8.66 9.55
N GLU A 413 -25.90 9.18 8.49
CA GLU A 413 -25.19 9.53 7.26
C GLU A 413 -24.03 10.53 7.52
N GLY A 414 -24.27 11.53 8.38
CA GLY A 414 -23.26 12.50 8.80
C GLY A 414 -22.06 11.85 9.50
N SER A 415 -22.29 10.77 10.26
CA SER A 415 -21.23 9.98 10.90
C SER A 415 -20.35 9.27 9.88
N THR A 416 -20.96 8.68 8.84
CA THR A 416 -20.20 8.06 7.74
C THR A 416 -19.29 9.10 7.05
N LYS A 417 -19.84 10.27 6.72
CA LYS A 417 -19.09 11.34 6.04
C LYS A 417 -17.91 11.82 6.87
N VAL A 418 -18.10 12.06 8.17
CA VAL A 418 -17.01 12.54 9.04
C VAL A 418 -15.94 11.47 9.29
N ILE A 419 -16.31 10.19 9.41
CA ILE A 419 -15.34 9.09 9.54
C ILE A 419 -14.46 9.03 8.29
N LEU A 420 -15.05 9.05 7.09
CA LEU A 420 -14.30 9.06 5.83
C LEU A 420 -13.40 10.30 5.72
N ALA A 421 -13.87 11.48 6.13
CA ALA A 421 -13.08 12.70 6.12
C ALA A 421 -11.88 12.64 7.08
N MET A 422 -12.06 12.12 8.30
CA MET A 422 -10.96 11.91 9.25
C MET A 422 -9.91 10.94 8.68
N MET A 423 -10.34 9.91 7.94
CA MET A 423 -9.46 8.95 7.26
C MET A 423 -8.80 9.51 5.99
N GLY A 424 -9.16 10.71 5.56
CA GLY A 424 -8.66 11.31 4.32
C GLY A 424 -9.24 10.69 3.04
N LEU A 425 -10.42 10.07 3.13
CA LEU A 425 -11.09 9.36 2.05
C LEU A 425 -12.32 10.08 1.49
N ALA A 426 -12.62 11.28 2.00
CA ALA A 426 -13.84 12.00 1.66
C ALA A 426 -13.83 12.63 0.26
#